data_AF-A0A2N5ADQ4-F1
#
_entry.id   AF-A0A2N5ADQ4-F1
#
_cell.length_a   1.000
_cell.length_b   1.000
_cell.length_c   1.000
_cell.angle_alpha   90.00
_cell.angle_beta   90.00
_cell.angle_gamma   90.00
#
_symmetry.space_group_name_H-M   'P 1'
#
loop_
_entity.id
_entity.type
_entity.pdbx_description
1 polymer ?
#
loop_
_entity_poly.entity_id
_entity_poly.type
_entity_poly.pdbx_seq_one_letter_code
_entity_poly.pdbx_strand_id
1 'polypeptide(L)' 'RAHVIAGAGHWVHAEKPEAVLRAIRRYLTSIAA' A
#
# COMPACT_ATOMS: atom_id res chain seq x y z
N ARG A 1 8.16 5.35 8.44
CA ARG A 1 6.84 5.09 9.07
C ARG A 1 6.13 4.01 8.27
N ALA A 2 5.59 2.98 8.93
CA ALA A 2 4.84 1.93 8.22
C ALA A 2 3.45 2.41 7.81
N HIS A 3 2.96 1.96 6.65
CA HIS A 3 1.58 2.14 6.21
C HIS A 3 0.82 0.82 6.41
N VAL A 4 -0.32 0.86 7.11
CA VAL A 4 -1.13 -0.32 7.40
C VAL A 4 -2.37 -0.32 6.51
N ILE A 5 -2.61 -1.42 5.80
CA ILE A 5 -3.85 -1.66 5.07
C ILE A 5 -4.74 -2.55 5.95
N ALA A 6 -5.80 -1.98 6.50
CA ALA A 6 -6.71 -2.71 7.38
C ALA A 6 -7.54 -3.75 6.59
N GLY A 7 -7.90 -4.84 7.27
CA GLY A 7 -8.76 -5.89 6.70
C GLY A 7 -8.09 -6.73 5.61
N ALA A 8 -6.76 -6.88 5.68
CA ALA A 8 -5.99 -7.81 4.86
C ALA A 8 -5.12 -8.70 5.74
N GLY A 9 -4.99 -9.96 5.37
CA GLY A 9 -4.11 -10.93 5.98
C GLY A 9 -2.73 -10.98 5.34
N HIS A 10 -2.16 -12.18 5.29
CA HIS A 10 -0.78 -12.39 4.84
C HIS A 10 -0.55 -12.00 3.38
N TRP A 11 -1.55 -12.19 2.52
CA TRP A 11 -1.44 -11.94 1.07
C TRP A 11 -2.17 -10.65 0.68
N VAL A 12 -1.76 -9.53 1.28
CA VAL A 12 -2.39 -8.20 1.10
C VAL A 12 -2.57 -7.76 -0.35
N HIS A 13 -1.66 -8.14 -1.26
CA HIS A 13 -1.76 -7.80 -2.67
C HIS A 13 -2.85 -8.58 -3.41
N ALA A 14 -3.19 -9.79 -2.96
CA ALA A 14 -4.32 -10.56 -3.49
C ALA A 14 -5.64 -10.09 -2.86
N GLU A 15 -5.62 -9.72 -1.58
CA GLU A 15 -6.84 -9.36 -0.83
C GLU A 15 -7.30 -7.91 -1.06
N LYS A 16 -6.36 -6.97 -1.25
CA LYS A 16 -6.64 -5.53 -1.40
C LYS A 16 -5.75 -4.88 -2.48
N PRO A 17 -5.78 -5.35 -3.74
CA PRO A 17 -4.86 -4.91 -4.79
C PRO A 17 -4.82 -3.40 -4.99
N GLU A 18 -5.97 -2.72 -4.99
CA GLU A 18 -6.04 -1.27 -5.22
C GLU A 18 -5.45 -0.48 -4.06
N ALA A 19 -5.64 -0.95 -2.82
CA ALA A 19 -5.08 -0.29 -1.63
C ALA A 19 -3.54 -0.38 -1.63
N VAL A 20 -3.00 -1.53 -2.05
CA VAL A 20 -1.56 -1.74 -2.22
C VAL A 20 -1.00 -0.79 -3.29
N LEU A 21 -1.61 -0.75 -4.48
CA LEU A 21 -1.17 0.13 -5.55
C LEU A 21 -1.20 1.60 -5.13
N ARG A 22 -2.24 2.05 -4.42
CA ARG A 22 -2.31 3.42 -3.88
C ARG A 22 -1.21 3.69 -2.86
N ALA A 23 -0.91 2.75 -1.97
CA ALA A 23 0.15 2.92 -0.96
C ALA A 23 1.53 3.05 -1.62
N ILE A 24 1.84 2.19 -2.59
CA ILE A 24 3.10 2.23 -3.35
C ILE A 24 3.22 3.55 -4.09
N ARG A 25 2.18 3.97 -4.82
CA ARG A 25 2.19 5.26 -5.55
C ARG A 25 2.45 6.43 -4.62
N ARG A 26 1.76 6.51 -3.47
CA ARG A 26 2.02 7.57 -2.48
C ARG A 26 3.45 7.56 -1.96
N TYR A 27 3.99 6.38 -1.65
CA TYR A 27 5.37 6.25 -1.19
C TYR A 27 6.36 6.78 -2.24
N LEU A 28 6.21 6.34 -3.50
CA LEU A 28 7.07 6.77 -4.60
C LEU A 28 6.94 8.27 -4.90
N THR A 29 5.73 8.84 -4.83
CA THR A 29 5.55 10.29 -4.94
C THR A 29 6.22 11.03 -3.78
N SER A 30 6.15 10.51 -2.56
CA SER A 30 6.74 11.16 -1.37
C SER A 30 8.27 11.17 -1.35
N ILE A 31 8.93 10.32 -2.13
CA ILE A 31 10.40 10.31 -2.25
C ILE A 31 10.91 11.12 -3.45
N ALA A 32 10.01 11.49 -4.37
CA ALA A 32 10.37 12.24 -5.59
C ALA A 32 10.20 13.77 -5.43
N ALA A 33 9.66 14.22 -4.30
CA ALA A 33 9.52 15.62 -3.91
C ALA A 33 10.58 15.98 -2.86
#